data_AF-A0A2W4WBH6-F1
#
_entry.id   AF-A0A2W4WBH6-F1
#
_cell.length_a   1.000
_cell.length_b   1.000
_cell.length_c   1.000
_cell.angle_alpha   90.00
_cell.angle_beta   90.00
_cell.angle_gamma   90.00
#
_symmetry.space_group_name_H-M   'P 1'
#
loop_
_entity.id
_entity.type
_entity.pdbx_description
1 polymer ?
#
loop_
_entity_poly.entity_id
_entity_poly.type
_entity_poly.pdbx_seq_one_letter_code
_entity_poly.pdbx_strand_id
1 'polypeptide(L)'
;MEIHKMLCLSTAHLTFSTRTLLEQDELPGSIFFPKDIHGWFMHVPEQQLLQDTLVDAPTDVRDCLTLACTRGFQWLMFDSDGPTMDELPMYEEINLNAAATEALDRMTMGYVSKVLLQPLPQV
;
A
#
# COMPACT_ATOMS: atom_id res chain seq x y z
N MET A 1 -21.65 13.89 -25.28
CA MET A 1 -20.43 13.07 -25.40
C MET A 1 -19.40 13.73 -24.51
N GLU A 2 -18.84 12.99 -23.56
CA GLU A 2 -17.90 13.49 -22.55
C GLU A 2 -16.60 12.69 -22.63
N ILE A 3 -15.49 13.33 -22.27
CA ILE A 3 -14.16 12.72 -22.26
C ILE A 3 -13.55 12.96 -20.89
N HIS A 4 -13.09 11.89 -20.24
CA HIS A 4 -12.48 11.93 -18.92
C HIS A 4 -11.02 11.47 -19.01
N LYS A 5 -10.14 12.12 -18.25
CA LYS A 5 -8.73 11.75 -18.10
C LYS A 5 -8.58 10.82 -16.91
N MET A 6 -7.81 9.75 -17.10
CA MET A 6 -7.50 8.76 -16.08
C MET A 6 -6.00 8.78 -15.77
N LEU A 7 -5.66 8.76 -14.49
CA LEU A 7 -4.29 8.55 -14.01
C LEU A 7 -4.10 7.07 -13.65
N CYS A 8 -3.12 6.41 -14.25
CA CYS A 8 -2.73 5.04 -13.90
C CYS A 8 -1.55 5.09 -12.92
N LEU A 9 -1.67 4.36 -11.80
CA LEU A 9 -0.65 4.23 -10.76
C LEU A 9 -0.48 2.77 -10.36
N SER A 10 0.72 2.43 -9.89
CA SER A 10 0.98 1.13 -9.27
C SER A 10 0.19 0.93 -7.98
N THR A 11 -0.29 -0.28 -7.72
CA THR A 11 -0.79 -0.68 -6.38
C THR A 11 0.31 -0.62 -5.30
N ALA A 12 1.58 -0.46 -5.66
CA ALA A 12 2.68 -0.21 -4.71
C ALA A 12 2.49 1.08 -3.89
N HIS A 13 1.65 2.01 -4.36
CA HIS A 13 1.27 3.21 -3.61
C HIS A 13 0.17 2.96 -2.56
N LEU A 14 -0.29 1.71 -2.41
CA LEU A 14 -1.29 1.32 -1.44
C LEU A 14 -0.69 0.44 -0.36
N THR A 15 -0.95 0.79 0.89
CA THR A 15 -0.70 -0.08 2.04
C THR A 15 -1.51 -1.37 1.92
N PHE A 16 -1.03 -2.42 2.60
CA PHE A 16 -1.74 -3.69 2.68
C PHE A 16 -3.15 -3.52 3.26
N SER A 17 -3.29 -2.75 4.35
CA SER A 17 -4.58 -2.46 4.98
C SER A 17 -5.57 -1.83 4.00
N THR A 18 -5.13 -0.87 3.19
CA THR A 18 -6.00 -0.21 2.23
C THR A 18 -6.42 -1.15 1.11
N ARG A 19 -5.53 -2.03 0.64
CA ARG A 19 -5.88 -3.08 -0.33
C ARG A 19 -6.89 -4.06 0.24
N THR A 20 -6.76 -4.45 1.51
CA THR A 20 -7.77 -5.28 2.19
C THR A 20 -9.14 -4.60 2.26
N LEU A 21 -9.18 -3.29 2.58
CA LEU A 21 -10.45 -2.53 2.57
C LEU A 21 -11.08 -2.47 1.18
N LEU A 22 -10.26 -2.31 0.14
CA LEU A 22 -10.71 -2.32 -1.26
C LEU A 22 -11.22 -3.70 -1.71
N GLU A 23 -10.60 -4.79 -1.26
CA GLU A 23 -11.08 -6.15 -1.50
C GLU A 23 -12.42 -6.43 -0.81
N GLN A 24 -12.65 -5.82 0.35
CA GLN A 24 -13.86 -5.99 1.17
C GLN A 24 -15.00 -5.05 0.76
N ASP A 25 -14.77 -4.12 -0.16
CA ASP A 25 -15.70 -3.05 -0.54
C ASP A 25 -16.04 -2.10 0.64
N GLU A 26 -15.09 -1.89 1.55
CA GLU A 26 -15.27 -1.15 2.81
C GLU A 26 -14.51 0.19 2.89
N LEU A 27 -13.92 0.65 1.77
CA LEU A 27 -13.18 1.91 1.76
C LEU A 27 -14.15 3.11 1.92
N PRO A 28 -14.04 3.91 3.00
CA PRO A 28 -15.00 4.96 3.30
C PRO A 28 -14.88 6.13 2.34
N GLY A 29 -16.03 6.76 2.04
CA GLY A 29 -16.11 8.02 1.30
C GLY A 29 -15.64 7.96 -0.15
N SER A 30 -15.26 6.80 -0.68
CA SER A 30 -14.70 6.68 -2.03
C SER A 30 -15.62 5.86 -2.93
N ILE A 31 -15.79 6.30 -4.18
CA ILE A 31 -16.46 5.49 -5.21
C ILE A 31 -15.36 4.75 -5.97
N PHE A 32 -15.37 3.43 -5.90
CA PHE A 32 -14.40 2.58 -6.59
C PHE A 32 -15.06 1.31 -7.12
N PHE A 33 -14.38 0.68 -8.07
CA PHE A 33 -14.80 -0.55 -8.72
C PHE A 33 -13.58 -1.46 -8.90
N PRO A 34 -13.70 -2.78 -8.66
CA PRO A 34 -12.63 -3.70 -8.98
C PRO A 34 -12.38 -3.71 -10.50
N LYS A 35 -11.10 -3.62 -10.91
CA LYS A 35 -10.68 -3.84 -12.30
C LYS A 35 -10.66 -5.33 -12.61
N ASP A 36 -10.05 -6.10 -11.70
CA ASP A 36 -9.98 -7.56 -11.61
C ASP A 36 -9.23 -7.88 -10.29
N ILE A 37 -8.61 -9.05 -10.17
CA ILE A 37 -7.75 -9.47 -9.06
C ILE A 37 -6.45 -8.64 -8.86
N HIS A 38 -6.20 -7.63 -9.69
CA HIS A 38 -4.93 -6.90 -9.73
C HIS A 38 -5.04 -5.38 -9.61
N GLY A 39 -6.24 -4.83 -9.43
CA GLY A 39 -6.39 -3.39 -9.45
C GLY A 39 -7.80 -2.87 -9.23
N TRP A 40 -7.91 -1.55 -9.14
CA TRP A 40 -9.15 -0.84 -8.86
C TRP A 40 -9.25 0.44 -9.69
N PHE A 41 -10.46 0.75 -10.15
CA PHE A 41 -10.82 2.06 -10.65
C PHE A 41 -11.42 2.88 -9.52
N MET A 42 -11.03 4.12 -9.38
CA MET A 42 -11.52 5.02 -8.35
C MET A 42 -11.89 6.37 -8.96
N HIS A 43 -13.05 6.88 -8.58
CA HIS A 43 -13.49 8.21 -8.98
C HIS A 43 -12.69 9.26 -8.20
N VAL A 44 -12.19 10.27 -8.90
CA VAL A 44 -11.51 11.40 -8.27
C VAL A 44 -12.55 12.44 -7.88
N PRO A 45 -12.74 12.74 -6.58
CA PRO A 45 -13.69 13.76 -6.16
C PRO A 45 -13.35 15.13 -6.74
N GLU A 46 -14.38 15.96 -6.95
CA GLU A 46 -14.18 17.36 -7.31
C GLU A 46 -13.39 18.07 -6.20
N GLN A 47 -12.57 19.06 -6.58
CA GLN A 47 -11.67 19.75 -5.67
C GLN A 47 -12.38 20.37 -4.46
N GLN A 48 -13.62 20.84 -4.66
CA GLN A 48 -14.47 21.43 -3.62
C GLN A 48 -14.95 20.41 -2.59
N LEU A 49 -15.08 19.14 -2.98
CA LEU A 49 -15.58 18.05 -2.16
C LEU A 49 -14.47 17.16 -1.61
N LEU A 50 -13.23 17.31 -2.09
CA LEU A 50 -12.11 16.45 -1.79
C LEU A 50 -11.86 16.28 -0.28
N GLN A 51 -11.85 17.39 0.47
CA GLN A 51 -11.61 17.37 1.93
C GLN A 51 -12.68 16.59 2.68
N ASP A 52 -13.96 16.84 2.35
CA ASP A 52 -15.10 16.21 3.02
C ASP A 52 -15.21 14.73 2.65
N THR A 53 -14.91 14.40 1.39
CA THR A 53 -15.00 13.05 0.83
C THR A 53 -13.89 12.15 1.39
N LEU A 54 -12.70 12.69 1.61
CA LEU A 54 -11.51 11.94 2.02
C LEU A 54 -11.18 12.03 3.51
N VAL A 55 -12.06 12.60 4.33
CA VAL A 55 -11.82 12.79 5.76
C VAL A 55 -11.44 11.47 6.45
N ASP A 56 -12.20 10.41 6.15
CA ASP A 56 -12.04 9.06 6.73
C ASP A 56 -11.21 8.11 5.86
N ALA A 57 -10.80 8.54 4.66
CA ALA A 57 -10.03 7.68 3.75
C ALA A 57 -8.60 7.44 4.29
N PRO A 58 -8.02 6.24 4.12
CA PRO A 58 -6.61 5.99 4.37
C PRO A 58 -5.70 7.02 3.70
N THR A 59 -4.59 7.39 4.35
CA THR A 59 -3.70 8.47 3.89
C THR A 59 -3.06 8.18 2.54
N ASP A 60 -2.72 6.91 2.27
CA ASP A 60 -2.13 6.47 1.00
C ASP A 60 -3.07 6.72 -0.20
N VAL A 61 -4.35 6.35 -0.09
CA VAL A 61 -5.37 6.66 -1.11
C VAL A 61 -5.63 8.15 -1.19
N ARG A 62 -5.69 8.83 -0.03
CA ARG A 62 -5.92 10.27 0.04
C ARG A 62 -4.85 11.05 -0.73
N ASP A 63 -3.59 10.69 -0.58
CA ASP A 63 -2.48 11.32 -1.28
C ASP A 63 -2.57 11.10 -2.80
N CYS A 64 -2.89 9.86 -3.22
CA CYS A 64 -3.09 9.53 -4.63
C CYS A 64 -4.26 10.33 -5.26
N LEU A 65 -5.41 10.37 -4.58
CA LEU A 65 -6.59 11.11 -5.04
C LEU A 65 -6.38 12.62 -5.03
N THR A 66 -5.69 13.15 -4.02
CA THR A 66 -5.33 14.56 -3.94
C THR A 66 -4.44 14.97 -5.11
N LEU A 67 -3.45 14.14 -5.44
CA LEU A 67 -2.57 14.37 -6.57
C LEU A 67 -3.33 14.33 -7.90
N ALA A 68 -4.18 13.33 -8.08
CA ALA A 68 -5.01 13.19 -9.27
C ALA A 68 -5.96 14.39 -9.46
N CYS A 69 -6.61 14.81 -8.37
CA CYS A 69 -7.52 15.96 -8.33
C CYS A 69 -6.76 17.25 -8.69
N THR A 70 -5.61 17.50 -8.06
CA THR A 70 -4.77 18.69 -8.30
C THR A 70 -4.29 18.77 -9.76
N ARG A 71 -4.12 17.63 -10.44
CA ARG A 71 -3.73 17.55 -11.85
C ARG A 71 -4.91 17.50 -12.83
N GLY A 72 -6.14 17.57 -12.32
CA GLY A 72 -7.36 17.59 -13.13
C GLY A 72 -7.66 16.26 -13.83
N PHE A 73 -7.35 15.14 -13.18
CA PHE A 73 -7.84 13.81 -13.56
C PHE A 73 -9.21 13.56 -12.92
N GLN A 74 -10.05 12.78 -13.59
CA GLN A 74 -11.40 12.42 -13.12
C GLN A 74 -11.45 10.98 -12.61
N TRP A 75 -10.51 10.16 -13.08
CA TRP A 75 -10.40 8.76 -12.68
C TRP A 75 -8.97 8.44 -12.29
N LEU A 76 -8.85 7.53 -11.34
CA LEU A 76 -7.62 6.90 -10.94
C LEU A 76 -7.74 5.40 -11.18
N MET A 77 -6.73 4.78 -11.75
CA MET A 77 -6.62 3.34 -11.89
C MET A 77 -5.38 2.89 -11.14
N PHE A 78 -5.58 2.02 -10.15
CA PHE A 78 -4.51 1.25 -9.55
C PHE A 78 -4.33 -0.05 -10.32
N ASP A 79 -3.10 -0.34 -10.75
CA ASP A 79 -2.74 -1.59 -11.43
C ASP A 79 -1.47 -2.17 -10.81
N SER A 80 -1.35 -3.50 -10.73
CA SER A 80 -0.19 -4.13 -10.08
C SER A 80 1.12 -3.89 -10.84
N ASP A 81 1.04 -3.77 -12.16
CA ASP A 81 2.13 -3.45 -13.08
C ASP A 81 2.10 -1.98 -13.56
N GLY A 82 1.26 -1.16 -12.93
CA GLY A 82 1.16 0.27 -13.21
C GLY A 82 2.45 1.04 -12.90
N PRO A 83 2.62 2.24 -13.46
CA PRO A 83 3.79 3.06 -13.19
C PRO A 83 3.78 3.61 -11.76
N THR A 84 4.95 3.73 -11.15
CA THR A 84 5.13 4.44 -9.88
C THR A 84 5.43 5.92 -10.14
N MET A 85 5.15 6.77 -9.14
CA MET A 85 5.59 8.17 -9.16
C MET A 85 6.35 8.52 -7.88
N ASP A 86 7.50 9.15 -8.04
CA ASP A 86 8.42 9.50 -6.95
C ASP A 86 7.80 10.45 -5.90
N GLU A 87 6.75 11.18 -6.28
CA GLU A 87 6.02 12.13 -5.43
C GLU A 87 5.08 11.44 -4.43
N LEU A 88 4.80 10.15 -4.63
CA LEU A 88 3.93 9.35 -3.79
C LEU A 88 4.75 8.29 -3.03
N PRO A 89 4.44 8.05 -1.75
CA PRO A 89 5.10 6.99 -1.00
C PRO A 89 4.82 5.63 -1.63
N MET A 90 5.79 4.73 -1.55
CA MET A 90 5.62 3.31 -1.86
C MET A 90 5.61 2.51 -0.56
N TYR A 91 4.81 1.46 -0.54
CA TYR A 91 4.66 0.59 0.62
C TYR A 91 5.08 -0.82 0.24
N GLU A 92 6.08 -1.34 0.94
CA GLU A 92 6.47 -2.74 0.80
C GLU A 92 5.52 -3.65 1.58
N GLU A 93 5.23 -4.82 1.01
CA GLU A 93 4.63 -5.91 1.76
C GLU A 93 5.67 -6.51 2.71
N ILE A 94 5.56 -6.16 3.99
CA ILE A 94 6.31 -6.88 5.02
C ILE A 94 5.60 -8.23 5.21
N ASN A 95 6.10 -9.26 4.53
CA ASN A 95 5.66 -10.63 4.78
C ASN A 95 6.22 -11.06 6.15
N LEU A 96 5.40 -10.94 7.19
CA LEU A 96 5.78 -11.24 8.57
C LEU A 96 6.35 -12.65 8.73
N ASN A 97 5.96 -13.61 7.88
CA ASN A 97 6.52 -14.97 7.91
C ASN A 97 8.01 -14.99 7.51
N ALA A 98 8.40 -14.22 6.49
CA ALA A 98 9.79 -14.11 6.08
C ALA A 98 10.61 -13.33 7.13
N ALA A 99 10.09 -12.21 7.61
CA ALA A 99 10.74 -11.39 8.63
C ALA A 99 10.90 -12.11 9.97
N ALA A 100 9.89 -12.89 10.39
CA ALA A 100 9.94 -13.70 11.61
C ALA A 100 10.91 -14.89 11.46
N THR A 101 10.98 -15.51 10.28
CA THR A 101 11.95 -16.57 9.98
C THR A 101 13.37 -16.01 10.05
N GLU A 102 13.62 -14.84 9.47
CA GLU A 102 14.93 -14.20 9.49
C GLU A 102 15.32 -13.72 10.90
N ALA A 103 14.37 -13.19 11.68
CA ALA A 103 14.59 -12.82 13.07
C ALA A 103 14.87 -14.05 13.95
N LEU A 104 14.15 -15.16 13.72
CA LEU A 104 14.38 -16.42 14.42
C LEU A 104 15.77 -16.97 14.08
N ASP A 105 16.14 -17.03 12.81
CA ASP A 105 17.46 -17.49 12.34
C ASP A 105 18.61 -16.67 12.92
N ARG A 106 18.47 -15.34 12.97
CA ARG A 106 19.44 -14.45 13.64
C ARG A 106 19.56 -14.76 15.14
N MET A 107 18.45 -15.11 15.79
CA MET A 107 18.41 -15.46 17.21
C MET A 107 19.03 -16.85 17.48
N THR A 108 18.75 -17.87 16.64
CA THR A 108 19.35 -19.21 16.75
C THR A 108 20.84 -19.18 16.46
N MET A 109 21.30 -18.46 15.42
CA MET A 109 22.73 -18.34 15.12
C MET A 109 23.51 -17.62 16.22
N GLY A 110 22.90 -16.59 16.83
CA GLY A 110 23.46 -15.92 18.00
C GLY A 110 23.56 -16.83 19.23
N TYR A 111 22.58 -17.71 19.43
CA TYR A 111 22.59 -18.70 20.52
C TYR A 111 23.63 -19.80 20.30
N VAL A 112 23.69 -20.38 19.10
CA VAL A 112 24.68 -21.42 18.74
C VAL A 112 26.12 -20.91 18.86
N SER A 113 26.41 -19.68 18.42
CA SER A 113 27.72 -19.07 18.63
C SER A 113 28.07 -18.88 20.11
N LYS A 114 27.11 -18.48 20.94
CA LYS A 114 27.34 -18.35 22.39
C LYS A 114 27.62 -19.69 23.07
N VAL A 115 26.92 -20.76 22.69
CA VAL A 115 27.12 -22.10 23.26
C VAL A 115 28.48 -22.70 22.85
N LEU A 116 28.92 -22.50 21.61
CA LEU A 116 30.21 -23.00 21.12
C LEU A 116 31.42 -22.25 21.69
N LEU A 117 31.24 -21.02 22.19
CA LEU A 117 32.29 -20.19 22.80
C LEU A 117 32.36 -20.32 24.33
N GLN A 118 31.50 -21.12 24.96
CA GLN A 118 31.60 -21.35 26.40
C GLN A 118 32.78 -22.29 26.70
N PRO A 119 33.74 -21.89 27.55
CA PRO A 119 34.83 -22.77 27.93
C PRO A 119 34.26 -23.97 28.70
N LEU A 120 34.70 -25.18 28.32
CA LEU A 120 34.33 -26.41 29.03
C LEU A 120 34.70 -26.29 30.51
N PRO A 121 33.83 -26.72 31.44
CA PRO A 121 34.13 -26.66 32.86
C PRO A 121 35.40 -27.45 33.14
N GLN A 122 36.39 -26.75 33.69
CA GLN A 122 37.58 -27.37 34.26
C GLN A 122 37.14 -28.09 35.54
N VAL A 123 37.47 -29.38 35.63
CA VAL A 123 37.07 -30.36 36.65
C VAL A 123 37.30 -29.85 38.07
#